data_AF-A0A183L8R8-F1
#
_entry.id   AF-A0A183L8R8-F1
#
_cell.length_a   1.000
_cell.length_b   1.000
_cell.length_c   1.000
_cell.angle_alpha   90.00
_cell.angle_beta   90.00
_cell.angle_gamma   90.00
#
_symmetry.space_group_name_H-M   'P 1'
#
loop_
_entity.id
_entity.type
_entity.pdbx_description
1 polymer ?
#
loop_
_entity_poly.entity_id
_entity_poly.type
_entity_poly.pdbx_seq_one_letter_code
_entity_poly.pdbx_strand_id
1 'polypeptide(L)'
;MRKHSHVYDSQNSKEFQHSVSVNSSKSDSSAPIFHECFSSVEQLSGPVSKLNEIIQDLIDYKNDAEFAAMTASDLAKRLRSNISVDEAFQVVSYIHKFARYQAARCGLVNCSELVRAIIHILQTTKNVDLQSEAALTLQLLTKALTGAKLACEEIGIPQLVEMLR
;
A
#
# COMPACT_ATOMS: atom_id res chain seq x y z
N MET A 1 -10.16 15.27 34.09
CA MET A 1 -11.38 15.95 33.56
C MET A 1 -10.89 16.93 32.50
N ARG A 2 -11.33 17.00 31.24
CA ARG A 2 -12.55 16.57 30.54
C ARG A 2 -12.19 16.05 29.14
N LYS A 3 -13.04 15.15 28.64
CA LYS A 3 -13.14 14.69 27.26
C LYS A 3 -13.71 15.83 26.39
N HIS A 4 -13.22 16.01 25.17
CA HIS A 4 -13.95 16.71 24.11
C HIS A 4 -14.18 15.76 22.94
N SER A 5 -15.41 15.24 22.86
CA SER A 5 -15.99 14.70 21.63
C SER A 5 -16.14 15.84 20.63
N HIS A 6 -15.67 15.64 19.40
CA HIS A 6 -16.12 16.45 18.27
C HIS A 6 -17.35 15.78 17.68
N VAL A 7 -18.51 16.38 17.95
CA VAL A 7 -19.77 16.12 17.26
C VAL A 7 -19.62 16.70 15.85
N TYR A 8 -19.89 15.88 14.84
CA TYR A 8 -20.10 16.33 13.47
C TYR A 8 -21.52 16.88 13.37
N ASP A 9 -21.66 18.20 13.34
CA ASP A 9 -22.92 18.84 12.94
C ASP A 9 -22.99 18.91 11.41
N SER A 10 -23.81 18.02 10.89
CA SER A 10 -24.21 17.89 9.49
C SER A 10 -25.19 19.01 9.14
N GLN A 11 -24.71 20.21 8.77
CA GLN A 11 -25.58 21.28 8.28
C GLN A 11 -24.85 22.36 7.47
N ASN A 12 -24.36 22.04 6.26
CA ASN A 12 -24.48 22.97 5.12
C ASN A 12 -23.96 22.35 3.82
N SER A 13 -24.86 22.18 2.86
CA SER A 13 -24.64 22.38 1.41
C SER A 13 -25.93 21.96 0.71
N LYS A 14 -26.96 22.79 0.92
CA LYS A 14 -28.11 22.87 0.03
C LYS A 14 -27.66 23.66 -1.19
N GLU A 15 -27.26 23.00 -2.25
CA GLU A 15 -27.25 23.58 -3.60
C GLU A 15 -27.29 22.41 -4.59
N PHE A 16 -28.03 22.57 -5.68
CA PHE A 16 -28.49 21.55 -6.64
C PHE A 16 -29.83 20.87 -6.30
N GLN A 17 -30.88 21.68 -6.15
CA GLN A 17 -32.24 21.28 -6.52
C GLN A 17 -32.69 22.13 -7.72
N HIS A 18 -32.43 21.65 -8.94
CA HIS A 18 -33.14 22.15 -10.12
C HIS A 18 -34.41 21.32 -10.29
N SER A 19 -35.53 21.88 -9.85
CA SER A 19 -36.87 21.39 -10.18
C SER A 19 -37.25 21.83 -11.59
N VAL A 20 -37.33 20.89 -12.53
CA VAL A 20 -37.98 21.11 -13.83
C VAL A 20 -39.41 20.57 -13.71
N SER A 21 -40.37 21.47 -13.51
CA SER A 21 -41.79 21.14 -13.64
C SER A 21 -42.14 21.03 -15.13
N VAL A 22 -42.31 19.81 -15.64
CA VAL A 22 -42.94 19.56 -16.95
C VAL A 22 -44.40 19.20 -16.69
N ASN A 23 -45.30 20.16 -16.90
CA ASN A 23 -46.73 19.89 -16.95
C ASN A 23 -47.09 19.34 -18.34
N SER A 24 -47.35 18.04 -18.40
CA SER A 24 -47.87 17.35 -19.58
C SER A 24 -49.40 17.43 -19.61
N SER A 25 -49.98 17.93 -20.70
CA SER A 25 -51.39 17.70 -21.02
C SER A 25 -51.61 17.62 -22.54
N LYS A 26 -51.71 16.36 -23.01
CA LYS A 26 -52.35 15.79 -24.22
C LYS A 26 -52.12 16.45 -25.58
N SER A 27 -51.62 15.68 -26.56
CA SER A 27 -52.36 15.23 -27.77
C SER A 27 -51.46 14.42 -28.72
N ASP A 28 -52.01 13.29 -29.19
CA ASP A 28 -51.83 12.63 -30.49
C ASP A 28 -50.56 11.87 -30.91
N SER A 29 -50.88 10.86 -31.73
CA SER A 29 -50.11 9.72 -32.20
C SER A 29 -48.84 10.05 -32.96
N SER A 30 -47.74 9.38 -32.59
CA SER A 30 -46.82 8.59 -33.44
C SER A 30 -45.55 8.37 -32.62
N ALA A 31 -45.14 7.11 -32.47
CA ALA A 31 -44.01 6.75 -31.62
C ALA A 31 -42.71 7.44 -32.10
N PRO A 32 -41.92 8.03 -31.19
CA PRO A 32 -40.49 7.89 -31.25
C PRO A 32 -40.12 6.72 -30.35
N ILE A 33 -39.35 5.77 -30.89
CA ILE A 33 -38.53 4.89 -30.06
C ILE A 33 -37.65 5.86 -29.27
N PHE A 34 -37.96 6.05 -27.99
CA PHE A 34 -37.15 6.86 -27.09
C PHE A 34 -35.81 6.13 -26.95
N HIS A 35 -34.86 6.51 -27.82
CA HIS A 35 -33.46 6.28 -27.58
C HIS A 35 -33.18 6.90 -26.20
N GLU A 36 -32.88 6.03 -25.24
CA GLU A 36 -32.50 6.31 -23.86
C GLU A 36 -31.61 7.57 -23.80
N CYS A 37 -32.23 8.72 -23.55
CA CYS A 37 -31.51 9.94 -23.21
C CYS A 37 -31.25 9.84 -21.72
N PHE A 38 -30.27 9.02 -21.34
CA PHE A 38 -29.77 9.01 -19.97
C PHE A 38 -29.41 10.43 -19.59
N SER A 39 -29.91 10.89 -18.45
CA SER A 39 -29.50 12.18 -17.90
C SER A 39 -27.97 12.21 -17.84
N SER A 40 -27.33 13.33 -18.15
CA SER A 40 -25.87 13.47 -18.02
C SER A 40 -25.37 13.03 -16.65
N VAL A 41 -26.21 13.15 -15.62
CA VAL A 41 -25.96 12.66 -14.26
C VAL A 41 -25.86 11.12 -14.20
N GLU A 42 -26.75 10.40 -14.87
CA GLU A 42 -26.74 8.93 -14.90
C GLU A 42 -25.52 8.40 -15.66
N GLN A 43 -25.15 9.06 -16.77
CA GLN A 43 -23.95 8.70 -17.53
C GLN A 43 -22.66 8.91 -16.73
N LEU A 44 -22.62 9.92 -15.86
CA LEU A 44 -21.45 10.23 -15.03
C LEU A 44 -21.36 9.40 -13.74
N SER A 45 -22.44 8.75 -13.30
CA SER A 45 -22.49 8.02 -12.03
C SER A 45 -21.43 6.91 -11.92
N GLY A 46 -21.28 6.08 -12.97
CA GLY A 46 -20.28 5.01 -13.03
C GLY A 46 -18.83 5.53 -13.00
N PRO A 47 -18.44 6.45 -13.90
CA PRO A 47 -17.12 7.08 -13.88
C PRO A 47 -16.77 7.76 -12.54
N VAL A 48 -17.72 8.48 -11.92
CA VAL A 48 -17.51 9.12 -10.62
C VAL A 48 -17.32 8.09 -9.51
N SER A 49 -18.12 7.01 -9.50
CA SER A 49 -17.93 5.91 -8.54
C SER A 49 -16.54 5.28 -8.70
N LYS A 50 -16.09 5.04 -9.93
CA LYS A 50 -14.76 4.48 -10.18
C LYS A 50 -13.64 5.43 -9.76
N LEU A 51 -13.80 6.73 -9.98
CA LEU A 51 -12.85 7.73 -9.51
C LEU A 51 -12.75 7.73 -7.99
N ASN A 52 -13.88 7.62 -7.28
CA ASN A 52 -13.89 7.55 -5.82
C ASN A 52 -13.15 6.29 -5.30
N GLU A 53 -13.35 5.13 -5.94
CA GLU A 53 -12.58 3.91 -5.61
C GLU A 53 -11.08 4.11 -5.78
N ILE A 54 -10.64 4.70 -6.91
CA ILE A 54 -9.23 4.94 -7.18
C ILE A 54 -8.63 5.90 -6.14
N ILE A 55 -9.38 6.94 -5.76
CA ILE A 55 -8.93 7.88 -4.71
C ILE A 55 -8.76 7.15 -3.38
N GLN A 56 -9.70 6.25 -3.03
CA GLN A 56 -9.60 5.46 -1.82
C GLN A 56 -8.37 4.53 -1.85
N ASP A 57 -8.15 3.81 -2.97
CA ASP A 57 -6.98 2.95 -3.16
C ASP A 57 -5.67 3.73 -3.01
N LEU A 58 -5.61 4.98 -3.50
CA LEU A 58 -4.42 5.84 -3.35
C LEU A 58 -4.19 6.27 -1.90
N ILE A 59 -5.27 6.57 -1.16
CA ILE A 59 -5.19 6.92 0.26
C ILE A 59 -4.67 5.72 1.06
N ASP A 60 -5.22 4.54 0.80
CA ASP A 60 -4.84 3.30 1.49
C ASP A 60 -3.39 2.93 1.16
N TYR A 61 -2.99 3.03 -0.11
CA TYR A 61 -1.60 2.83 -0.53
C TYR A 61 -0.62 3.75 0.22
N LYS A 62 -0.96 5.03 0.36
CA LYS A 62 -0.12 6.00 1.07
C LYS A 62 -0.02 5.64 2.57
N ASN A 63 -1.15 5.36 3.21
CA ASN A 63 -1.21 5.02 4.62
C ASN A 63 -0.43 3.74 4.94
N ASP A 64 -0.56 2.71 4.09
CA ASP A 64 0.18 1.45 4.22
C ASP A 64 1.70 1.66 4.09
N ALA A 65 2.14 2.52 3.16
CA ALA A 65 3.54 2.85 3.00
C ALA A 65 4.09 3.62 4.21
N GLU A 66 3.34 4.60 4.73
CA GLU A 66 3.70 5.35 5.94
C GLU A 66 3.78 4.42 7.17
N PHE A 67 2.78 3.56 7.34
CA PHE A 67 2.75 2.59 8.44
C PHE A 67 3.93 1.61 8.39
N ALA A 68 4.24 1.08 7.20
CA ALA A 68 5.38 0.19 7.02
C ALA A 68 6.71 0.91 7.29
N ALA A 69 6.86 2.17 6.89
CA ALA A 69 8.05 2.97 7.18
C ALA A 69 8.26 3.18 8.69
N MET A 70 7.18 3.47 9.44
CA MET A 70 7.25 3.59 10.91
C MET A 70 7.64 2.25 11.55
N THR A 71 7.06 1.15 11.08
CA THR A 71 7.31 -0.20 11.61
C THR A 71 8.74 -0.67 11.30
N ALA A 72 9.32 -0.25 10.18
CA ALA A 72 10.63 -0.69 9.71
C ALA A 72 11.76 -0.42 10.73
N SER A 73 11.73 0.72 11.43
CA SER A 73 12.74 1.06 12.43
C SER A 73 12.75 0.07 13.60
N ASP A 74 11.57 -0.31 14.08
CA ASP A 74 11.46 -1.22 15.22
C ASP A 74 11.83 -2.65 14.84
N LEU A 75 11.47 -3.08 13.63
CA LEU A 75 11.93 -4.37 13.08
C LEU A 75 13.46 -4.41 12.95
N ALA A 76 14.08 -3.33 12.47
CA ALA A 76 15.54 -3.24 12.38
C ALA A 76 16.23 -3.34 13.75
N LYS A 77 15.69 -2.66 14.77
CA LYS A 77 16.20 -2.75 16.15
C LYS A 77 16.10 -4.17 16.70
N ARG A 78 14.97 -4.85 16.45
CA ARG A 78 14.79 -6.25 16.87
C ARG A 78 15.83 -7.16 16.23
N LEU A 79 16.04 -7.06 14.91
CA LEU A 79 17.04 -7.88 14.20
C LEU A 79 18.49 -7.61 14.63
N ARG A 80 18.81 -6.41 15.10
CA ARG A 80 20.16 -6.07 15.62
C ARG A 80 20.39 -6.47 17.07
N SER A 81 19.33 -6.78 17.80
CA SER A 81 19.46 -7.27 19.16
C SER A 81 20.03 -8.69 19.13
N ASN A 82 20.71 -9.12 20.19
CA ASN A 82 21.16 -10.52 20.34
C ASN A 82 19.93 -11.44 20.54
N ILE A 83 19.22 -11.70 19.45
CA ILE A 83 18.03 -12.54 19.39
C ILE A 83 18.42 -13.97 18.99
N SER A 84 17.58 -14.92 19.37
CA SER A 84 17.73 -16.30 18.92
C SER A 84 17.53 -16.44 17.41
N VAL A 85 18.04 -17.51 16.82
CA VAL A 85 17.83 -17.82 15.39
C VAL A 85 16.33 -17.94 15.07
N ASP A 86 15.55 -18.54 15.97
CA ASP A 86 14.11 -18.70 15.79
C ASP A 86 13.38 -17.36 15.82
N GLU A 87 13.78 -16.45 16.71
CA GLU A 87 13.20 -15.10 16.75
C GLU A 87 13.59 -14.29 15.51
N ALA A 88 14.85 -14.38 15.07
CA ALA A 88 15.29 -13.77 13.82
C ALA A 88 14.46 -14.29 12.64
N PHE A 89 14.23 -15.60 12.56
CA PHE A 89 13.39 -16.20 11.52
C PHE A 89 11.96 -15.67 11.54
N GLN A 90 11.34 -15.53 12.70
CA GLN A 90 9.99 -14.97 12.82
C GLN A 90 9.92 -13.51 12.36
N VAL A 91 10.91 -12.69 12.74
CA VAL A 91 10.97 -11.28 12.34
C VAL A 91 11.22 -11.14 10.84
N VAL A 92 12.17 -11.89 10.28
CA VAL A 92 12.43 -11.90 8.82
C VAL A 92 11.20 -12.41 8.06
N SER A 93 10.55 -13.47 8.52
CA SER A 93 9.31 -13.99 7.93
C SER A 93 8.17 -12.97 7.95
N TYR A 94 8.06 -12.18 9.02
CA TYR A 94 7.10 -11.09 9.10
C TYR A 94 7.40 -10.01 8.05
N ILE A 95 8.67 -9.58 7.93
CA ILE A 95 9.10 -8.60 6.93
C ILE A 95 8.85 -9.13 5.52
N HIS A 96 9.15 -10.40 5.24
CA HIS A 96 8.89 -11.05 3.96
C HIS A 96 7.42 -10.95 3.57
N LYS A 97 6.52 -11.40 4.47
CA LYS A 97 5.06 -11.32 4.24
C LYS A 97 4.62 -9.88 3.98
N PHE A 98 5.20 -8.93 4.71
CA PHE A 98 4.85 -7.53 4.59
C PHE A 98 5.32 -6.92 3.26
N ALA A 99 6.52 -7.27 2.80
CA ALA A 99 7.12 -6.80 1.55
C ALA A 99 6.46 -7.34 0.27
N ARG A 100 5.49 -8.26 0.39
CA ARG A 100 4.65 -8.72 -0.73
C ARG A 100 3.76 -7.60 -1.26
N TYR A 101 3.32 -6.69 -0.39
CA TYR A 101 2.51 -5.54 -0.76
C TYR A 101 3.40 -4.40 -1.24
N GLN A 102 3.05 -3.78 -2.37
CA GLN A 102 3.90 -2.74 -2.99
C GLN A 102 4.05 -1.51 -2.09
N ALA A 103 2.95 -1.01 -1.50
CA ALA A 103 2.97 0.11 -0.56
C ALA A 103 3.90 -0.16 0.63
N ALA A 104 3.68 -1.28 1.32
CA ALA A 104 4.49 -1.68 2.46
C ALA A 104 5.96 -1.86 2.08
N ARG A 105 6.25 -2.49 0.94
CA ARG A 105 7.62 -2.60 0.42
C ARG A 105 8.28 -1.24 0.23
N CYS A 106 7.58 -0.27 -0.36
CA CYS A 106 8.08 1.11 -0.51
C CYS A 106 8.33 1.78 0.85
N GLY A 107 7.51 1.50 1.86
CA GLY A 107 7.73 1.98 3.22
C GLY A 107 8.94 1.34 3.92
N LEU A 108 9.05 0.01 3.86
CA LEU A 108 10.11 -0.76 4.53
C LEU A 108 11.51 -0.32 4.10
N VAL A 109 11.70 -0.09 2.79
CA VAL A 109 13.01 0.31 2.23
C VAL A 109 13.41 1.76 2.57
N ASN A 110 12.54 2.55 3.20
CA ASN A 110 12.92 3.86 3.72
C ASN A 110 13.80 3.77 4.97
N CYS A 111 13.87 2.59 5.61
CA CYS A 111 14.80 2.31 6.70
C CYS A 111 16.01 1.53 6.18
N SER A 112 17.11 2.24 5.93
CA SER A 112 18.37 1.63 5.46
C SER A 112 18.90 0.55 6.42
N GLU A 113 18.69 0.76 7.72
CA GLU A 113 19.11 -0.13 8.80
C GLU A 113 18.41 -1.47 8.76
N LEU A 114 17.15 -1.51 8.31
CA LEU A 114 16.42 -2.75 8.09
C LEU A 114 17.03 -3.56 6.96
N VAL A 115 17.29 -2.91 5.81
CA VAL A 115 17.92 -3.55 4.65
C VAL A 115 19.30 -4.12 5.01
N ARG A 116 20.11 -3.33 5.72
CA ARG A 116 21.41 -3.80 6.25
C ARG A 116 21.28 -4.99 7.18
N ALA A 117 20.31 -4.99 8.09
CA ALA A 117 20.12 -6.09 9.02
C ALA A 117 19.76 -7.39 8.28
N ILE A 118 18.90 -7.31 7.26
CA ILE A 118 18.56 -8.46 6.41
C ILE A 118 19.80 -8.98 5.65
N ILE A 119 20.58 -8.09 5.05
CA ILE A 119 21.81 -8.46 4.33
C ILE A 119 22.84 -9.09 5.29
N HIS A 120 22.99 -8.53 6.49
CA HIS A 120 23.89 -9.07 7.49
C HIS A 120 23.49 -10.49 7.90
N ILE A 121 22.20 -10.73 8.16
CA ILE A 121 21.67 -12.06 8.47
C ILE A 121 21.95 -13.02 7.30
N LEU A 122 21.64 -12.60 6.08
CA LEU A 122 21.86 -13.37 4.86
C LEU A 122 23.32 -13.83 4.70
N GLN A 123 24.28 -12.98 5.09
CA GLN A 123 25.72 -13.25 4.98
C GLN A 123 26.31 -14.05 6.15
N THR A 124 25.73 -13.96 7.35
CA THR A 124 26.38 -14.46 8.58
C THR A 124 25.68 -15.65 9.23
N THR A 125 24.39 -15.86 8.94
CA THR A 125 23.66 -17.00 9.50
C THR A 125 24.19 -18.33 8.96
N LYS A 126 24.25 -19.33 9.83
CA LYS A 126 24.52 -20.73 9.46
C LYS A 126 23.24 -21.57 9.33
N ASN A 127 22.09 -21.00 9.68
CA ASN A 127 20.80 -21.66 9.55
C ASN A 127 20.26 -21.43 8.13
N VAL A 128 20.06 -22.53 7.40
CA VAL A 128 19.68 -22.52 5.97
C VAL A 128 18.29 -21.90 5.77
N ASP A 129 17.33 -22.18 6.65
CA ASP A 129 15.97 -21.65 6.54
C ASP A 129 15.96 -20.12 6.71
N LEU A 130 16.68 -19.61 7.71
CA LEU A 130 16.86 -18.19 7.96
C LEU A 130 17.61 -17.49 6.81
N GLN A 131 18.63 -18.15 6.26
CA GLN A 131 19.35 -17.62 5.10
C GLN A 131 18.43 -17.50 3.88
N SER A 132 17.65 -18.55 3.60
CA SER A 132 16.68 -18.57 2.50
C SER A 132 15.59 -17.51 2.68
N GLU A 133 15.04 -17.38 3.88
CA GLU A 133 14.00 -16.38 4.17
C GLU A 133 14.54 -14.96 4.05
N ALA A 134 15.78 -14.71 4.48
CA ALA A 134 16.46 -13.43 4.29
C ALA A 134 16.69 -13.11 2.80
N ALA A 135 17.06 -14.11 1.99
CA ALA A 135 17.25 -13.95 0.55
C ALA A 135 15.93 -13.60 -0.16
N LEU A 136 14.85 -14.31 0.16
CA LEU A 136 13.51 -14.04 -0.38
C LEU A 136 13.00 -12.66 0.05
N THR A 137 13.25 -12.28 1.29
CA THR A 137 12.94 -10.95 1.80
C THR A 137 13.68 -9.87 1.01
N LEU A 138 14.99 -10.01 0.83
CA LEU A 138 15.81 -9.06 0.07
C LEU A 138 15.38 -9.00 -1.40
N GLN A 139 15.02 -10.13 -2.01
CA GLN A 139 14.46 -10.19 -3.37
C GLN A 139 13.18 -9.36 -3.49
N LEU A 140 12.28 -9.39 -2.50
CA LEU A 140 11.11 -8.53 -2.52
C LEU A 140 11.50 -7.07 -2.34
N LEU A 141 12.34 -6.72 -1.36
CA LEU A 141 12.73 -5.34 -1.09
C LEU A 141 13.38 -4.67 -2.32
N THR A 142 14.20 -5.40 -3.07
CA THR A 142 14.86 -4.92 -4.30
C THR A 142 13.90 -4.69 -5.47
N LYS A 143 12.63 -5.10 -5.40
CA LYS A 143 11.60 -4.68 -6.37
C LYS A 143 11.24 -3.19 -6.24
N ALA A 144 11.60 -2.53 -5.15
CA ALA A 144 11.54 -1.08 -5.04
C ALA A 144 12.91 -0.49 -5.40
N LEU A 145 12.93 0.60 -6.19
CA LEU A 145 14.18 1.25 -6.64
C LEU A 145 15.08 1.63 -5.46
N THR A 146 14.52 2.19 -4.39
CA THR A 146 15.27 2.51 -3.17
C THR A 146 15.89 1.27 -2.52
N GLY A 147 15.13 0.16 -2.46
CA GLY A 147 15.63 -1.11 -1.94
C GLY A 147 16.75 -1.69 -2.80
N ALA A 148 16.64 -1.60 -4.13
CA ALA A 148 17.70 -2.04 -5.05
C ALA A 148 18.99 -1.22 -4.87
N LYS A 149 18.88 0.11 -4.75
CA LYS A 149 20.04 0.99 -4.52
C LYS A 149 20.74 0.66 -3.21
N LEU A 150 19.97 0.59 -2.12
CA LEU A 150 20.51 0.24 -0.80
C LEU A 150 21.16 -1.15 -0.79
N ALA A 151 20.54 -2.14 -1.45
CA ALA A 151 21.14 -3.46 -1.56
C ALA A 151 22.47 -3.41 -2.32
N CYS A 152 22.55 -2.74 -3.48
CA CYS A 152 23.80 -2.63 -4.24
C CYS A 152 24.92 -1.89 -3.48
N GLU A 153 24.59 -0.94 -2.60
CA GLU A 153 25.55 -0.23 -1.76
C GLU A 153 26.11 -1.11 -0.62
N GLU A 154 25.30 -2.03 -0.10
CA GLU A 154 25.63 -2.85 1.08
C GLU A 154 26.13 -4.26 0.74
N ILE A 155 25.58 -4.89 -0.30
CA ILE A 155 26.02 -6.17 -0.83
C ILE A 155 26.50 -6.01 -2.27
N GLY A 156 27.81 -6.17 -2.46
CA GLY A 156 28.40 -6.15 -3.78
C GLY A 156 27.89 -7.31 -4.64
N ILE A 157 27.81 -7.10 -5.95
CA ILE A 157 27.52 -8.15 -6.94
C ILE A 157 28.41 -9.40 -6.73
N PRO A 158 29.72 -9.29 -6.44
CA PRO A 158 30.56 -10.46 -6.20
C PRO A 158 30.08 -11.34 -5.04
N GLN A 159 29.64 -10.74 -3.94
CA GLN A 159 29.08 -11.47 -2.79
C GLN A 159 27.78 -12.17 -3.16
N LEU A 160 26.89 -11.51 -3.91
CA LEU A 160 25.67 -12.15 -4.41
C LEU A 160 25.99 -13.37 -5.29
N VAL A 161 27.05 -13.29 -6.11
CA VAL A 161 27.50 -14.42 -6.95
C VAL A 161 28.09 -15.55 -6.12
N GLU A 162 28.82 -15.25 -5.04
CA GLU A 162 29.35 -16.27 -4.13
C GLU A 162 28.24 -17.11 -3.49
N MET A 163 27.09 -16.49 -3.21
CA MET A 163 25.91 -17.15 -2.66
C MET A 163 25.15 -18.06 -3.65
N LEU A 164 25.55 -18.09 -4.92
CA LEU A 164 24.99 -19.02 -5.92
C LEU A 164 25.72 -20.37 -5.93
N ARG A 165 26.81 -20.53 -5.17
CA ARG A 165 27.59 -21.75 -5.07
C ARG A 165 27.08 -22.66 -3.96
#